data_AF-Q2AA95-F1
#
_entry.id   AF-Q2AA95-F1
#
_cell.length_a   1.000
_cell.length_b   1.000
_cell.length_c   1.000
_cell.angle_alpha   90.00
_cell.angle_beta   90.00
_cell.angle_gamma   90.00
#
_symmetry.space_group_name_H-M   'P 1'
#
loop_
_entity.id
_entity.type
_entity.pdbx_description
1 polymer ?
#
loop_
_entity_poly.entity_id
_entity_poly.type
_entity_poly.pdbx_seq_one_letter_code
_entity_poly.pdbx_strand_id
1 'polypeptide(L)'
;MKDLESKIDALMSAREVKKTGIPKGSPTQHLIYFKSYLGVISSNEPLMVWSFFGTLRGPAFDWYRRLKPGKINSWEDLKSMFLAHFFDDDAEVSIRTLFDEKQKDGESVNTFIKRFRNQAMNCKDPVTEEFVLQTCHNNLSINILDVMGVEPLNT
;
A
#
# COMPACT_ATOMS: atom_id res chain seq x y z
N MET A 1 5.81 -12.84 -33.65
CA MET A 1 5.16 -13.72 -32.67
C MET A 1 6.18 -14.43 -31.81
N LYS A 2 7.02 -15.32 -32.35
CA LYS A 2 8.04 -16.07 -31.57
C LYS A 2 8.97 -15.21 -30.70
N ASP A 3 9.41 -14.05 -31.20
CA ASP A 3 10.28 -13.13 -30.45
C ASP A 3 9.58 -12.48 -29.23
N LEU A 4 8.27 -12.22 -29.32
CA LEU A 4 7.49 -11.66 -28.22
C LEU A 4 7.18 -12.71 -27.16
N GLU A 5 6.88 -13.94 -27.60
CA GLU A 5 6.68 -15.10 -26.71
C GLU A 5 7.97 -15.43 -25.95
N SER A 6 9.12 -15.43 -26.62
CA SER A 6 10.42 -15.65 -25.95
C SER A 6 10.79 -14.52 -24.98
N LYS A 7 10.42 -13.27 -25.27
CA LYS A 7 10.62 -12.13 -24.33
C LYS A 7 9.68 -12.20 -23.14
N ILE A 8 8.45 -12.67 -23.35
CA ILE A 8 7.48 -12.95 -22.29
C ILE A 8 7.97 -14.09 -21.39
N ASP A 9 8.44 -15.20 -21.96
CA ASP A 9 8.99 -16.33 -21.20
C ASP A 9 10.26 -15.94 -20.43
N ALA A 10 11.10 -15.07 -20.99
CA ALA A 10 12.28 -14.53 -20.31
C ALA A 10 11.90 -13.59 -19.15
N LEU A 11 10.87 -12.75 -19.32
CA LEU A 11 10.33 -11.89 -18.26
C LEU A 11 9.68 -12.72 -17.13
N MET A 12 8.96 -13.78 -17.49
CA MET A 12 8.33 -14.69 -16.53
C MET A 12 9.36 -15.60 -15.84
N SER A 13 10.44 -15.99 -16.51
CA SER A 13 11.55 -16.73 -15.90
C SER A 13 12.41 -15.86 -14.97
N ALA A 14 12.65 -14.59 -15.33
CA ALA A 14 13.34 -13.64 -14.47
C ALA A 14 12.58 -13.37 -13.16
N ARG A 15 11.26 -13.60 -13.14
CA ARG A 15 10.38 -13.43 -11.98
C ARG A 15 10.58 -14.51 -10.91
N GLU A 16 11.03 -15.72 -11.25
CA GLU A 16 11.26 -16.77 -10.23
C GLU A 16 12.48 -16.47 -9.33
N VAL A 17 13.42 -15.63 -9.79
CA VAL A 17 14.67 -15.31 -9.07
C VAL A 17 14.49 -14.23 -8.00
N LYS A 18 13.32 -13.57 -7.90
CA LYS A 18 13.01 -12.66 -6.78
C LYS A 18 11.71 -13.06 -6.10
N LYS A 19 11.81 -14.05 -5.20
CA LYS A 19 10.86 -14.34 -4.11
C LYS A 19 10.79 -13.19 -3.10
N THR A 20 10.58 -11.96 -3.55
CA THR A 20 10.14 -10.87 -2.68
C THR A 20 8.66 -10.73 -2.92
N GLY A 21 7.87 -11.33 -2.02
CA GLY A 21 6.42 -11.21 -2.05
C GLY A 21 6.04 -9.74 -2.25
N ILE A 22 5.19 -9.49 -3.23
CA ILE A 22 4.52 -8.20 -3.40
C ILE A 22 3.93 -7.85 -2.03
N PRO A 23 4.16 -6.63 -1.50
CA PRO A 23 3.76 -6.30 -0.14
C PRO A 23 2.26 -6.56 0.05
N LYS A 24 1.88 -6.95 1.27
CA LYS A 24 0.50 -6.85 1.77
C LYS A 24 0.13 -5.36 1.88
N GLY A 25 0.02 -4.68 0.75
CA GLY A 25 -0.29 -3.25 0.63
C GLY A 25 -1.68 -3.01 0.07
N SER A 26 -2.18 -1.77 0.21
CA SER A 26 -3.47 -1.38 -0.37
C SER A 26 -3.46 -1.56 -1.90
N PRO A 27 -4.63 -1.70 -2.55
CA PRO A 27 -4.74 -1.75 -4.02
C PRO A 27 -4.00 -0.59 -4.72
N THR A 28 -4.03 0.59 -4.11
CA THR A 28 -3.33 1.80 -4.56
C THR A 28 -1.82 1.60 -4.56
N GLN A 29 -1.26 1.07 -3.46
CA GLN A 29 0.17 0.78 -3.36
C GLN A 29 0.60 -0.25 -4.41
N HIS A 30 -0.20 -1.29 -4.65
CA HIS A 30 0.08 -2.29 -5.68
C HIS A 30 0.20 -1.67 -7.08
N LEU A 31 -0.70 -0.75 -7.44
CA LEU A 31 -0.64 -0.01 -8.71
C LEU A 31 0.62 0.87 -8.82
N ILE A 32 0.99 1.56 -7.74
CA ILE A 32 2.18 2.42 -7.70
C ILE A 32 3.44 1.59 -7.88
N TYR A 33 3.60 0.50 -7.10
CA TYR A 33 4.75 -0.39 -7.20
C TYR A 33 4.86 -1.03 -8.58
N PHE A 34 3.73 -1.50 -9.11
CA PHE A 34 3.70 -2.08 -10.45
C PHE A 34 4.16 -1.10 -11.52
N LYS A 35 3.65 0.14 -11.50
CA LYS A 35 4.05 1.17 -12.47
C LYS A 35 5.53 1.51 -12.36
N SER A 36 6.05 1.64 -11.13
CA SER A 36 7.48 1.88 -10.88
C SER A 36 8.38 0.73 -11.36
N TYR A 37 7.91 -0.52 -11.26
CA TYR A 37 8.65 -1.70 -11.70
C TYR A 37 8.74 -1.82 -13.22
N LEU A 38 7.72 -1.38 -13.95
CA LEU A 38 7.66 -1.55 -15.41
C LEU A 38 8.68 -0.72 -16.19
N GLY A 39 9.17 0.40 -15.64
CA GLY A 39 10.17 1.25 -16.29
C GLY A 39 9.85 1.52 -17.76
N VAL A 40 10.72 1.07 -18.68
CA VAL A 40 10.60 1.25 -20.14
C VAL A 40 9.33 0.61 -20.74
N ILE A 41 8.80 -0.44 -20.11
CA ILE A 41 7.58 -1.16 -20.55
C ILE A 41 6.31 -0.32 -20.34
N SER A 42 6.37 0.73 -19.52
CA SER A 42 5.24 1.62 -19.22
C SER A 42 4.70 2.43 -20.41
N SER A 43 5.34 2.33 -21.58
CA SER A 43 4.90 2.95 -22.82
C SER A 43 3.99 2.06 -23.69
N ASN A 44 3.81 0.77 -23.34
CA ASN A 44 3.01 -0.19 -24.09
C ASN A 44 1.82 -0.68 -23.24
N GLU A 45 0.68 0.01 -23.31
CA GLU A 45 -0.48 -0.29 -22.46
C GLU A 45 -1.00 -1.74 -22.55
N PRO A 46 -1.14 -2.37 -23.75
CA PRO A 46 -1.52 -3.77 -23.82
C PRO A 46 -0.58 -4.69 -23.03
N LEU A 47 0.73 -4.45 -23.12
CA LEU A 47 1.72 -5.22 -22.39
C LEU A 47 1.68 -4.91 -20.88
N MET A 48 1.37 -3.67 -20.49
CA MET A 48 1.15 -3.31 -19.08
C MET A 48 -0.03 -4.06 -18.48
N VAL A 49 -1.19 -4.07 -19.18
CA VAL A 49 -2.39 -4.78 -18.73
C VAL A 49 -2.12 -6.28 -18.58
N TRP A 50 -1.46 -6.87 -19.57
CA TRP A 50 -1.09 -8.29 -19.54
C TRP A 50 -0.11 -8.62 -18.41
N SER A 51 0.90 -7.76 -18.21
CA SER A 51 1.87 -7.93 -17.13
C SER A 51 1.22 -7.78 -15.76
N PHE A 52 0.26 -6.86 -15.61
CA PHE A 52 -0.48 -6.66 -14.37
C PHE A 52 -1.33 -7.87 -14.01
N PHE A 53 -2.03 -8.45 -14.99
CA PHE A 53 -2.74 -9.73 -14.81
C PHE A 53 -1.82 -10.81 -14.23
N GLY A 54 -0.58 -10.89 -14.71
CA GLY A 54 0.42 -11.81 -14.18
C GLY A 54 0.71 -11.64 -12.69
N THR A 55 0.51 -10.44 -12.13
CA THR A 55 0.72 -10.14 -10.69
C THR A 55 -0.44 -10.59 -9.80
N LEU A 56 -1.63 -10.79 -10.37
CA LEU A 56 -2.83 -11.09 -9.59
C LEU A 56 -2.79 -12.51 -9.02
N ARG A 57 -3.30 -12.64 -7.78
CA ARG A 57 -3.40 -13.90 -7.03
C ARG A 57 -4.73 -13.95 -6.27
N GLY A 58 -5.22 -15.16 -6.00
CA GLY A 58 -6.41 -15.40 -5.20
C GLY A 58 -7.64 -14.61 -5.68
N PRO A 59 -8.36 -13.89 -4.78
CA PRO A 59 -9.57 -13.15 -5.13
C PRO A 59 -9.41 -12.16 -6.28
N ALA A 60 -8.24 -11.51 -6.41
CA ALA A 60 -7.96 -10.56 -7.48
C ALA A 60 -7.86 -11.24 -8.85
N PHE A 61 -7.26 -12.43 -8.89
CA PHE A 61 -7.20 -13.23 -10.11
C PHE A 61 -8.60 -13.73 -10.51
N ASP A 62 -9.38 -14.20 -9.55
CA ASP A 62 -10.74 -14.67 -9.81
C ASP A 62 -11.68 -13.55 -10.27
N TRP A 63 -11.53 -12.34 -9.73
CA TRP A 63 -12.23 -11.14 -10.23
C TRP A 63 -11.90 -10.88 -11.69
N TYR A 64 -10.61 -10.81 -12.03
CA TYR A 64 -10.17 -10.52 -13.40
C TYR A 64 -10.70 -11.56 -14.40
N ARG A 65 -10.67 -12.85 -14.04
CA ARG A 65 -11.18 -13.95 -14.89
C ARG A 65 -12.69 -13.83 -15.19
N ARG A 66 -13.46 -13.20 -14.30
CA ARG A 66 -14.92 -13.02 -14.49
C ARG A 66 -15.27 -11.80 -15.35
N LEU A 67 -14.31 -10.97 -15.72
CA LEU A 67 -14.56 -9.81 -16.57
C LEU A 67 -14.93 -10.28 -17.99
N LYS A 68 -15.93 -9.64 -18.60
CA LYS A 68 -16.29 -9.89 -19.99
C LYS A 68 -15.16 -9.41 -20.92
N PRO A 69 -14.92 -10.09 -22.06
CA PRO A 69 -13.99 -9.60 -23.08
C PRO A 69 -14.29 -8.14 -23.47
N GLY A 70 -13.24 -7.35 -23.74
CA GLY A 70 -13.37 -5.94 -24.15
C GLY A 70 -13.74 -4.96 -23.04
N LYS A 71 -13.76 -5.39 -21.76
CA LYS A 71 -13.99 -4.49 -20.62
C LYS A 71 -12.77 -3.65 -20.23
N ILE A 72 -11.58 -4.16 -20.51
CA ILE A 72 -10.32 -3.45 -20.26
C ILE A 72 -9.68 -3.23 -21.63
N ASN A 73 -9.70 -1.98 -22.11
CA ASN A 73 -9.10 -1.61 -23.40
C ASN A 73 -7.84 -0.74 -23.22
N SER A 74 -7.64 -0.20 -22.03
CA SER A 74 -6.50 0.64 -21.67
C SER A 74 -5.98 0.31 -20.27
N TRP A 75 -4.79 0.83 -19.96
CA TRP A 75 -4.27 0.79 -18.58
C TRP A 75 -5.19 1.53 -17.60
N GLU A 76 -5.78 2.64 -18.03
CA GLU A 76 -6.72 3.42 -17.21
C GLU A 76 -7.99 2.63 -16.89
N ASP A 77 -8.58 1.93 -17.86
CA ASP A 77 -9.74 1.06 -17.61
C ASP A 77 -9.43 0.02 -16.54
N LEU A 78 -8.25 -0.62 -16.64
CA LEU A 78 -7.82 -1.61 -15.66
C LEU A 78 -7.72 -1.00 -14.27
N LYS A 79 -7.06 0.15 -14.13
CA LYS A 79 -6.88 0.82 -12.82
C LYS A 79 -8.22 1.19 -12.22
N SER A 80 -9.09 1.82 -13.00
CA SER A 80 -10.41 2.26 -12.53
C SER A 80 -11.25 1.08 -12.08
N MET A 81 -11.29 -0.01 -12.84
CA MET A 81 -12.06 -1.20 -12.47
C MET A 81 -11.46 -1.94 -11.28
N PHE A 82 -10.13 -2.03 -11.21
CA PHE A 82 -9.43 -2.69 -10.11
C PHE A 82 -9.66 -1.95 -8.78
N LEU A 83 -9.48 -0.62 -8.79
CA LEU A 83 -9.76 0.21 -7.63
C LEU A 83 -11.25 0.16 -7.28
N ALA A 84 -12.17 0.30 -8.23
CA ALA A 84 -13.60 0.21 -7.92
C ALA A 84 -14.03 -1.12 -7.27
N HIS A 85 -13.27 -2.20 -7.43
CA HIS A 85 -13.59 -3.50 -6.84
C HIS A 85 -12.84 -3.80 -5.54
N PHE A 86 -11.59 -3.35 -5.41
CA PHE A 86 -10.73 -3.70 -4.28
C PHE A 86 -10.41 -2.54 -3.36
N PHE A 87 -10.54 -1.30 -3.84
CA PHE A 87 -10.34 -0.11 -3.04
C PHE A 87 -11.53 0.07 -2.10
N ASP A 88 -11.23 0.27 -0.84
CA ASP A 88 -12.19 0.59 0.20
C ASP A 88 -11.67 1.85 0.89
N ASP A 89 -12.38 2.97 0.70
CA ASP A 89 -11.95 4.29 1.20
C ASP A 89 -11.95 4.33 2.73
N ASP A 90 -12.83 3.53 3.37
CA ASP A 90 -12.94 3.39 4.82
C ASP A 90 -11.82 2.51 5.39
N ALA A 91 -11.20 1.67 4.54
CA ALA A 91 -10.06 0.84 4.91
C ALA A 91 -8.70 1.55 4.74
N GLU A 92 -8.64 2.65 3.97
CA GLU A 92 -7.41 3.43 3.85
C GLU A 92 -7.18 4.31 5.09
N VAL A 93 -5.95 4.29 5.60
CA VAL A 93 -5.56 5.15 6.70
C VAL A 93 -5.52 6.59 6.19
N SER A 94 -6.28 7.48 6.82
CA SER A 94 -6.26 8.92 6.56
C SER A 94 -5.66 9.68 7.73
N ILE A 95 -5.41 10.98 7.55
CA ILE A 95 -5.06 11.90 8.65
C ILE A 95 -6.08 11.81 9.80
N ARG A 96 -7.37 11.70 9.47
CA ARG A 96 -8.42 11.52 10.47
C ARG A 96 -8.24 10.22 11.27
N THR A 97 -7.94 9.12 10.58
CA THR A 97 -7.65 7.83 11.22
C THR A 97 -6.46 7.95 12.18
N LEU A 98 -5.42 8.71 11.81
CA LEU A 98 -4.28 8.97 12.69
C LEU A 98 -4.68 9.80 13.92
N PHE A 99 -5.56 10.80 13.79
CA PHE A 99 -6.05 11.56 14.95
C PHE A 99 -6.86 10.70 15.93
N ASP A 100 -7.66 9.78 15.42
CA ASP A 100 -8.53 8.91 16.21
C ASP A 100 -7.78 7.72 16.83
N GLU A 101 -6.54 7.46 16.40
CA GLU A 101 -5.72 6.34 16.84
C GLU A 101 -5.10 6.58 18.22
N LYS A 102 -5.86 6.38 19.29
CA LYS A 102 -5.40 6.50 20.68
C LYS A 102 -4.77 5.21 21.20
N GLN A 103 -3.83 5.34 22.14
CA GLN A 103 -3.36 4.21 22.95
C GLN A 103 -4.56 3.59 23.68
N LYS A 104 -4.69 2.27 23.60
CA LYS A 104 -5.80 1.55 24.23
C LYS A 104 -5.52 1.33 25.72
N ASP A 105 -6.57 1.20 26.51
CA ASP A 105 -6.42 0.86 27.92
C ASP A 105 -5.69 -0.49 28.09
N GLY A 106 -4.71 -0.54 28.98
CA GLY A 106 -3.82 -1.68 29.17
C GLY A 106 -2.82 -1.97 28.04
N GLU A 107 -2.79 -1.18 26.96
CA GLU A 107 -1.81 -1.34 25.89
C GLU A 107 -0.44 -0.74 26.27
N SER A 108 0.64 -1.47 26.02
CA SER A 108 1.99 -0.92 26.22
C SER A 108 2.36 0.14 25.18
N VAL A 109 3.11 1.16 25.59
CA VAL A 109 3.58 2.26 24.72
C VAL A 109 4.26 1.74 23.45
N ASN A 110 5.11 0.71 23.55
CA ASN A 110 5.79 0.13 22.40
C ASN A 110 4.82 -0.51 21.38
N THR A 111 3.77 -1.17 21.88
CA THR A 111 2.74 -1.76 21.01
C THR A 111 1.95 -0.67 20.28
N PHE A 112 1.58 0.38 21.00
CA PHE A 112 0.93 1.55 20.41
C PHE A 112 1.81 2.20 19.34
N ILE A 113 3.07 2.53 19.65
CA ILE A 113 4.00 3.19 18.70
C ILE A 113 4.17 2.35 17.43
N LYS A 114 4.29 1.02 17.55
CA LYS A 114 4.39 0.13 16.39
C LYS A 114 3.13 0.18 15.53
N ARG A 115 1.94 0.19 16.16
CA ARG A 115 0.65 0.28 15.44
C ARG A 115 0.49 1.63 14.75
N PHE A 116 0.68 2.72 15.50
CA PHE A 116 0.59 4.10 14.99
C PHE A 116 1.56 4.34 13.83
N ARG A 117 2.83 3.91 13.97
CA ARG A 117 3.83 4.01 12.90
C ARG A 117 3.41 3.25 11.65
N ASN A 118 2.87 2.04 11.81
CA ASN A 118 2.39 1.27 10.67
C ASN A 118 1.22 1.96 9.97
N GLN A 119 0.29 2.56 10.71
CA GLN A 119 -0.78 3.37 10.13
C GLN A 119 -0.23 4.61 9.42
N ALA A 120 0.67 5.36 10.05
CA ALA A 120 1.27 6.56 9.45
C ALA A 120 2.01 6.26 8.13
N MET A 121 2.73 5.14 8.04
CA MET A 121 3.39 4.71 6.80
C MET A 121 2.42 4.32 5.68
N ASN A 122 1.19 3.94 6.03
CA ASN A 122 0.13 3.57 5.09
C ASN A 122 -0.91 4.69 4.92
N CYS A 123 -0.64 5.89 5.44
CA CYS A 123 -1.52 7.04 5.28
C CYS A 123 -1.60 7.46 3.81
N LYS A 124 -2.83 7.59 3.29
CA LYS A 124 -3.06 8.04 1.90
C LYS A 124 -2.74 9.52 1.72
N ASP A 125 -2.90 10.30 2.77
CA ASP A 125 -2.64 11.73 2.79
C ASP A 125 -1.13 12.00 3.00
N PRO A 126 -0.57 13.06 2.39
CA PRO A 126 0.81 13.45 2.63
C PRO A 126 0.97 13.91 4.09
N VAL A 127 1.80 13.20 4.85
CA VAL A 127 2.10 13.50 6.25
C VAL A 127 3.58 13.83 6.42
N THR A 128 3.89 14.87 7.21
CA THR A 128 5.25 15.23 7.56
C THR A 128 5.72 14.44 8.78
N GLU A 129 7.04 14.30 8.95
CA GLU A 129 7.60 13.67 10.15
C GLU A 129 7.16 14.39 11.44
N GLU A 130 7.17 15.73 11.43
CA GLU A 130 6.70 16.56 12.53
C GLU A 130 5.23 16.29 12.88
N PHE A 131 4.35 16.19 11.87
CA PHE A 131 2.94 15.86 12.07
C PHE A 131 2.77 14.47 12.71
N VAL A 132 3.50 13.47 12.23
CA VAL A 132 3.45 12.10 12.74
C VAL A 132 3.91 12.05 14.20
N LEU A 133 5.03 12.72 14.52
CA LEU A 133 5.55 12.78 15.89
C LEU A 133 4.58 13.48 16.84
N GLN A 134 4.06 14.64 16.46
CA GLN A 134 3.14 15.41 17.29
C GLN A 134 1.83 14.66 17.53
N THR A 135 1.27 14.04 16.48
CA THR A 135 0.01 13.29 16.58
C THR A 135 0.22 12.02 17.42
N CYS A 136 1.33 11.30 17.23
CA CYS A 136 1.70 10.16 18.05
C CYS A 136 1.79 10.53 19.54
N HIS A 137 2.47 11.64 19.85
CA HIS A 137 2.58 12.16 21.21
C HIS A 137 1.20 12.47 21.83
N ASN A 138 0.34 13.17 21.08
CA ASN A 138 -1.00 13.56 21.54
C ASN A 138 -1.97 12.38 21.72
N ASN A 139 -1.62 11.22 21.19
CA ASN A 139 -2.45 10.03 21.20
C ASN A 139 -2.03 9.00 22.25
N LEU A 140 -0.90 9.21 22.92
CA LEU A 140 -0.50 8.43 24.08
C LEU A 140 -1.36 8.76 25.29
N SER A 141 -1.74 7.73 26.04
CA SER A 141 -2.48 7.87 27.31
C SER A 141 -1.56 8.23 28.48
N ILE A 142 -0.25 8.14 28.26
CA ILE A 142 0.81 8.45 29.21
C ILE A 142 1.41 9.81 28.83
N ASN A 143 1.60 10.71 29.80
CA ASN A 143 2.54 11.80 29.64
C ASN A 143 3.93 11.19 29.41
N ILE A 144 4.46 11.31 28.19
CA ILE A 144 5.83 10.87 27.87
C ILE A 144 6.83 11.45 28.88
N LEU A 145 6.57 12.65 29.42
CA LEU A 145 7.36 13.29 30.46
C LEU A 145 7.43 12.46 31.75
N ASP A 146 6.32 11.85 32.17
CA ASP A 146 6.25 11.01 33.38
C ASP A 146 7.03 9.70 33.20
N VAL A 147 7.07 9.13 31.98
CA VAL A 147 7.81 7.90 31.68
C VAL A 147 9.28 8.13 31.37
N MET A 148 9.64 9.28 30.80
CA MET A 148 11.04 9.65 30.58
C MET A 148 11.73 10.16 31.84
N GLY A 149 11.03 10.26 32.98
CA GLY A 149 11.60 10.76 34.24
C GLY A 149 12.09 12.20 34.12
N VAL A 150 11.54 12.98 33.18
CA VAL A 150 11.86 14.40 33.04
C VAL A 150 10.96 15.13 34.02
N GLU A 151 11.51 15.47 35.19
CA GLU A 151 10.81 16.37 36.11
C GLU A 151 10.44 17.65 35.35
N PRO A 152 9.18 18.10 35.41
CA PRO A 152 8.84 19.39 34.85
C PRO A 152 9.74 20.45 35.50
N LEU A 153 10.40 21.25 34.68
CA LEU A 153 11.10 22.45 35.15
C LEU A 153 10.05 23.29 35.87
N ASN A 154 10.09 23.27 37.21
CA ASN A 154 9.36 24.25 37.99
C ASN A 154 9.91 25.63 37.63
N THR A 155 8.98 26.48 37.18
CA THR A 155 9.07 27.90 36.84
C THR A 155 9.82 28.31 35.58
#